data_AF-A0A2W6BCE6-F1
#
_entry.id   AF-A0A2W6BCE6-F1
#
_cell.length_a   1.000
_cell.length_b   1.000
_cell.length_c   1.000
_cell.angle_alpha   90.00
_cell.angle_beta   90.00
_cell.angle_gamma   90.00
#
_symmetry.space_group_name_H-M   'P 1'
#
loop_
_entity.id
_entity.type
_entity.pdbx_description
1 polymer ?
#
loop_
_entity_poly.entity_id
_entity_poly.type
_entity_poly.pdbx_seq_one_letter_code
_entity_poly.pdbx_strand_id
1 'polypeptide(L)'
;MQSDGRVLPNLTETLVLHQLGLLRTGELPDIAARWLAADIIDTESTRMLAGHNKQDPWALQQLLTNVAIEAGAVAPSDTSSIQAIAVDWITNRWRDDRNTRAAVDTLARLGQTYPDFDLGLFVGLDDEWNGGWGRLEPDLKTEAEKEIDYFLHGPRST
;
A
#
# COMPACT_ATOMS: atom_id res chain seq x y z
N MET A 1 -24.61 3.81 -4.54
CA MET A 1 -23.44 2.97 -4.87
C MET A 1 -22.82 2.53 -3.56
N GLN A 2 -22.78 1.23 -3.29
CA GLN A 2 -22.08 0.70 -2.12
C GLN A 2 -20.58 0.85 -2.38
N SER A 3 -19.86 1.55 -1.50
CA SER A 3 -18.42 1.35 -1.43
C SER A 3 -18.21 -0.10 -1.02
N ASP A 4 -17.30 -0.78 -1.69
CA ASP A 4 -16.87 -2.14 -1.45
C ASP A 4 -16.10 -2.30 -0.11
N GLY A 5 -16.19 -1.32 0.80
CA GLY A 5 -15.56 -1.28 2.11
C GLY A 5 -14.04 -1.06 2.09
N ARG A 6 -13.39 -1.33 0.95
CA ARG A 6 -11.94 -1.25 0.79
C ARG A 6 -11.43 0.19 0.84
N VAL A 7 -10.28 0.39 1.47
CA VAL A 7 -9.58 1.68 1.44
C VAL A 7 -9.35 2.11 -0.01
N LEU A 8 -9.70 3.36 -0.32
CA LEU A 8 -9.45 4.00 -1.60
C LEU A 8 -8.28 4.96 -1.41
N PRO A 9 -7.07 4.62 -1.90
CA PRO A 9 -5.93 5.52 -1.77
C PRO A 9 -6.20 6.78 -2.59
N ASN A 10 -5.77 7.94 -2.11
CA ASN A 10 -5.75 9.14 -2.93
C ASN A 10 -4.68 9.03 -4.03
N LEU A 11 -4.57 10.02 -4.92
CA LEU A 11 -3.62 9.99 -6.02
C LEU A 11 -2.16 9.98 -5.56
N THR A 12 -1.80 10.80 -4.58
CA THR A 12 -0.45 10.81 -4.01
C THR A 12 -0.09 9.45 -3.41
N GLU A 13 -0.99 8.86 -2.65
CA GLU A 13 -0.83 7.51 -2.10
C GLU A 13 -0.69 6.47 -3.21
N THR A 14 -1.51 6.56 -4.26
CA THR A 14 -1.45 5.61 -5.39
C THR A 14 -0.14 5.68 -6.14
N LEU A 15 0.42 6.88 -6.34
CA LEU A 15 1.74 7.03 -6.94
C LEU A 15 2.81 6.32 -6.12
N VAL A 16 2.80 6.51 -4.79
CA VAL A 16 3.76 5.86 -3.87
C VAL A 16 3.56 4.35 -3.86
N LEU A 17 2.33 3.88 -3.68
CA LEU A 17 2.02 2.46 -3.60
C LEU A 17 2.32 1.72 -4.91
N HIS A 18 2.10 2.38 -6.06
CA HIS A 18 2.50 1.84 -7.37
C HIS A 18 4.02 1.77 -7.51
N GLN A 19 4.74 2.82 -7.11
CA GLN A 19 6.21 2.85 -7.12
C GLN A 19 6.82 1.74 -6.25
N LEU A 20 6.21 1.46 -5.09
CA LEU A 20 6.64 0.39 -4.18
C LEU A 20 6.16 -1.01 -4.62
N GLY A 21 5.38 -1.12 -5.70
CA GLY A 21 4.82 -2.39 -6.17
C GLY A 21 3.72 -2.97 -5.28
N LEU A 22 3.19 -2.20 -4.33
CA LEU A 22 2.06 -2.56 -3.45
C LEU A 22 0.71 -2.46 -4.16
N LEU A 23 0.64 -1.66 -5.24
CA LEU A 23 -0.42 -1.64 -6.22
C LEU A 23 0.11 -2.11 -7.57
N ARG A 24 -0.56 -3.10 -8.17
CA ARG A 24 -0.25 -3.57 -9.51
C ARG A 24 -0.81 -2.61 -10.54
N THR A 25 -0.10 -2.43 -11.65
CA THR A 25 -0.54 -1.57 -12.75
C THR A 25 -1.94 -1.93 -13.27
N GLY A 26 -2.30 -3.21 -13.29
CA GLY A 26 -3.64 -3.67 -13.71
C GLY A 26 -4.79 -3.30 -12.75
N GLU A 27 -4.49 -2.84 -11.53
CA GLU A 27 -5.47 -2.36 -10.55
C GLU A 27 -5.82 -0.87 -10.75
N LEU A 28 -5.00 -0.13 -11.52
CA LEU A 28 -5.16 1.32 -11.72
C LEU A 28 -6.52 1.71 -12.34
N PRO A 29 -7.08 0.97 -13.34
CA PRO A 29 -8.41 1.30 -13.85
C PRO A 29 -9.52 1.23 -12.81
N ASP A 30 -9.47 0.24 -11.91
CA ASP A 30 -10.49 0.10 -10.86
C ASP A 30 -10.37 1.22 -9.83
N ILE A 31 -9.14 1.61 -9.47
CA ILE A 31 -8.88 2.74 -8.58
C ILE A 31 -9.38 4.04 -9.20
N ALA A 32 -9.08 4.29 -10.47
CA ALA A 32 -9.54 5.48 -11.18
C ALA A 32 -11.07 5.54 -11.29
N ALA A 33 -11.72 4.40 -11.56
CA ALA A 33 -13.18 4.32 -11.57
C ALA A 33 -13.77 4.68 -10.18
N ARG A 34 -13.12 4.23 -9.10
CA ARG A 34 -13.53 4.57 -7.72
C ARG A 34 -13.29 6.04 -7.38
N TRP A 35 -12.21 6.66 -7.88
CA TRP A 35 -12.01 8.11 -7.74
C TRP A 35 -13.12 8.93 -8.40
N LEU A 36 -13.50 8.56 -9.63
CA LEU A 36 -14.60 9.21 -10.35
C LEU A 36 -15.93 9.02 -9.62
N ALA A 37 -16.19 7.80 -9.15
CA ALA A 37 -17.39 7.47 -8.40
C ALA A 37 -17.51 8.23 -7.07
N ALA A 38 -16.38 8.56 -6.46
CA ALA A 38 -16.30 9.26 -5.18
C ALA A 38 -16.09 10.78 -5.33
N ASP A 39 -16.09 11.32 -6.55
CA ASP A 39 -15.84 12.74 -6.87
C ASP A 39 -14.52 13.26 -6.27
N ILE A 40 -13.47 12.41 -6.27
CA ILE A 40 -12.16 12.74 -5.68
C ILE A 40 -11.28 13.44 -6.72
N ILE A 41 -11.14 12.85 -7.90
CA ILE A 41 -10.36 13.38 -9.02
C ILE A 41 -11.13 13.06 -10.30
N ASP A 42 -11.50 14.09 -11.04
CA ASP A 42 -12.19 13.98 -12.32
C ASP A 42 -11.47 14.78 -13.39
N THR A 43 -10.47 14.14 -14.01
CA THR A 43 -9.72 14.69 -15.15
C THR A 43 -9.94 13.83 -16.39
N GLU A 44 -9.59 14.35 -17.57
CA GLU A 44 -9.67 13.58 -18.82
C GLU A 44 -8.85 12.29 -18.71
N SER A 45 -7.60 12.38 -18.24
CA SER A 45 -6.75 11.21 -18.06
C SER A 45 -7.31 10.23 -17.03
N THR A 46 -8.06 10.71 -16.02
CA THR A 46 -8.68 9.83 -15.02
C THR A 46 -9.82 9.02 -15.62
N ARG A 47 -10.67 9.65 -16.44
CA ARG A 47 -11.74 8.95 -17.19
C ARG A 47 -11.16 7.95 -18.18
N MET A 48 -10.09 8.32 -18.88
CA MET A 48 -9.37 7.42 -19.78
C MET A 48 -8.78 6.23 -19.03
N LEU A 49 -8.14 6.45 -17.87
CA LEU A 49 -7.57 5.41 -17.03
C LEU A 49 -8.64 4.42 -16.54
N ALA A 50 -9.78 4.93 -16.07
CA ALA A 50 -10.89 4.11 -15.57
C ALA A 50 -11.47 3.17 -16.65
N GLY A 51 -11.50 3.64 -17.90
CA GLY A 51 -12.00 2.86 -19.04
C GLY A 51 -10.95 2.01 -19.76
N HIS A 52 -9.68 2.06 -19.33
CA HIS A 52 -8.59 1.46 -20.10
C HIS A 52 -8.48 -0.06 -19.91
N ASN A 53 -7.88 -0.73 -20.89
CA ASN A 53 -7.61 -2.17 -20.79
C ASN A 53 -6.56 -2.45 -19.70
N LYS A 54 -6.91 -3.28 -18.72
CA LYS A 54 -6.02 -3.72 -17.62
C LYS A 54 -4.76 -4.45 -18.08
N GLN A 55 -4.74 -4.95 -19.32
CA GLN A 55 -3.63 -5.73 -19.90
C GLN A 55 -2.59 -4.87 -20.64
N ASP A 56 -2.75 -3.55 -20.68
CA ASP A 56 -1.75 -2.63 -21.27
C ASP A 56 -1.02 -1.83 -20.17
N PRO A 57 -0.02 -2.43 -19.50
CA PRO A 57 0.64 -1.78 -18.38
C PRO A 57 1.38 -0.49 -18.76
N TRP A 58 1.83 -0.37 -20.01
CA TRP A 58 2.56 0.82 -20.45
C TRP A 58 1.62 2.01 -20.61
N ALA A 59 0.47 1.81 -21.28
CA ALA A 59 -0.55 2.85 -21.40
C ALA A 59 -1.12 3.27 -20.04
N LEU A 60 -1.35 2.31 -19.15
CA LEU A 60 -1.82 2.58 -17.78
C LEU A 60 -0.82 3.43 -16.98
N GLN A 61 0.48 3.17 -17.10
CA GLN A 61 1.51 3.94 -16.42
C GLN A 61 1.59 5.38 -16.97
N GLN A 62 1.45 5.56 -18.28
CA GLN A 62 1.38 6.90 -18.88
C GLN A 62 0.15 7.66 -18.42
N LEU A 63 -1.01 7.02 -18.39
CA LEU A 63 -2.25 7.63 -17.92
C LEU A 63 -2.15 8.04 -16.45
N LEU A 64 -1.59 7.21 -15.56
CA LEU A 64 -1.35 7.59 -14.17
C LEU A 64 -0.44 8.83 -14.06
N THR A 65 0.60 8.90 -14.88
CA THR A 65 1.49 10.08 -14.94
C THR A 65 0.74 11.34 -15.38
N ASN A 66 -0.11 11.23 -16.41
CA ASN A 66 -0.91 12.36 -16.89
C ASN A 66 -1.94 12.82 -15.85
N VAL A 67 -2.59 11.88 -15.14
CA VAL A 67 -3.48 12.20 -14.01
C VAL A 67 -2.74 13.00 -12.94
N ALA A 68 -1.52 12.61 -12.58
CA ALA A 68 -0.69 13.36 -11.63
C ALA A 68 -0.38 14.78 -12.11
N ILE A 69 -0.02 14.94 -13.39
CA ILE A 69 0.26 16.27 -13.98
C ILE A 69 -0.98 17.15 -14.00
N GLU A 70 -2.12 16.63 -14.48
CA GLU A 70 -3.39 17.36 -14.58
C GLU A 70 -3.92 17.79 -13.20
N ALA A 71 -3.79 16.92 -12.20
CA ALA A 71 -4.21 17.20 -10.83
C ALA A 71 -3.18 18.02 -10.03
N GLY A 72 -1.98 18.28 -10.58
CA GLY A 72 -0.89 18.92 -9.85
C GLY A 72 -0.38 18.11 -8.66
N ALA A 73 -0.57 16.79 -8.67
CA ALA A 73 -0.17 15.91 -7.59
C ALA A 73 1.32 15.56 -7.69
N VAL A 74 2.01 15.63 -6.56
CA VAL A 74 3.44 15.29 -6.45
C VAL A 74 3.58 14.24 -5.35
N ALA A 75 4.22 13.11 -5.68
CA ALA A 75 4.55 12.10 -4.70
C ALA A 75 5.60 12.64 -3.71
N PRO A 76 5.49 12.34 -2.40
CA PRO A 76 6.53 12.69 -1.46
C PRO A 76 7.86 12.04 -1.86
N SER A 77 8.96 12.75 -1.62
CA SER A 77 10.31 12.26 -1.86
C SER A 77 11.05 11.88 -0.58
N ASP A 78 10.52 12.24 0.59
CA ASP A 78 11.11 11.88 1.87
C ASP A 78 10.72 10.46 2.27
N THR A 79 11.71 9.72 2.77
CA THR A 79 11.58 8.31 3.17
C THR A 79 10.48 8.11 4.21
N SER A 80 10.34 9.03 5.17
CA SER A 80 9.35 8.93 6.25
C SER A 80 7.91 8.94 5.74
N SER A 81 7.56 9.85 4.82
CA SER A 81 6.21 9.93 4.26
C SER A 81 5.90 8.75 3.34
N ILE A 82 6.89 8.31 2.56
CA ILE A 82 6.76 7.11 1.71
C ILE A 82 6.51 5.87 2.57
N GLN A 83 7.28 5.67 3.64
CA GLN A 83 7.10 4.57 4.58
C GLN A 83 5.72 4.64 5.25
N ALA A 84 5.30 5.82 5.71
CA ALA A 84 4.00 5.99 6.36
C ALA A 84 2.85 5.58 5.45
N ILE A 85 2.87 5.99 4.17
CA ILE A 85 1.86 5.58 3.18
C ILE A 85 1.84 4.06 2.99
N ALA A 86 3.02 3.43 2.88
CA ALA A 86 3.13 1.99 2.69
C ALA A 86 2.59 1.21 3.90
N VAL A 87 2.97 1.62 5.11
CA VAL A 87 2.55 0.98 6.37
C VAL A 87 1.06 1.19 6.59
N ASP A 88 0.53 2.41 6.41
CA ASP A 88 -0.91 2.70 6.53
C ASP A 88 -1.72 1.85 5.54
N TRP A 89 -1.23 1.66 4.31
CA TRP A 89 -1.87 0.79 3.32
C TRP A 89 -1.90 -0.69 3.75
N ILE A 90 -0.75 -1.24 4.14
CA ILE A 90 -0.64 -2.66 4.52
C ILE A 90 -1.46 -2.97 5.76
N THR A 91 -1.39 -2.10 6.76
CA THR A 91 -2.11 -2.26 8.03
C THR A 91 -3.62 -2.14 7.86
N ASN A 92 -4.10 -1.23 7.01
CA ASN A 92 -5.52 -1.16 6.67
C ASN A 92 -5.99 -2.39 5.89
N ARG A 93 -5.19 -2.89 4.93
CA ARG A 93 -5.50 -4.13 4.22
C ARG A 93 -5.57 -5.33 5.17
N TRP A 94 -4.64 -5.40 6.13
CA TRP A 94 -4.66 -6.42 7.17
C TRP A 94 -5.90 -6.34 8.06
N ARG A 95 -6.46 -5.16 8.32
CA ARG A 95 -7.73 -5.04 9.06
C ARG A 95 -8.89 -5.69 8.30
N ASP A 96 -8.90 -5.55 6.98
CA ASP A 96 -9.95 -6.10 6.12
C ASP A 96 -9.85 -7.63 5.98
N ASP A 97 -8.65 -8.17 5.79
CA ASP A 97 -8.46 -9.60 5.50
C ASP A 97 -8.00 -10.45 6.71
N ARG A 98 -7.54 -9.82 7.79
CA ARG A 98 -6.96 -10.42 9.00
C ARG A 98 -5.83 -11.42 8.71
N ASN A 99 -5.12 -11.23 7.59
CA ASN A 99 -4.02 -12.09 7.18
C ASN A 99 -2.68 -11.59 7.72
N THR A 100 -2.43 -11.86 8.99
CA THR A 100 -1.22 -11.45 9.71
C THR A 100 0.06 -11.91 9.01
N ARG A 101 0.09 -13.16 8.50
CA ARG A 101 1.29 -13.69 7.82
C ARG A 101 1.64 -12.91 6.57
N ALA A 102 0.64 -12.56 5.75
CA ALA A 102 0.84 -11.80 4.52
C ALA A 102 1.25 -10.35 4.81
N ALA A 103 0.70 -9.73 5.85
CA ALA A 103 1.12 -8.41 6.30
C ALA A 103 2.60 -8.40 6.73
N VAL A 104 3.01 -9.38 7.56
CA VAL A 104 4.41 -9.55 7.97
C VAL A 104 5.33 -9.79 6.77
N ASP A 105 4.97 -10.69 5.84
CA ASP A 105 5.78 -10.94 4.62
C ASP A 105 6.01 -9.65 3.82
N THR A 106 4.94 -8.86 3.65
CA THR A 106 4.99 -7.63 2.87
C THR A 106 5.86 -6.58 3.56
N LEU A 107 5.70 -6.38 4.87
CA LEU A 107 6.48 -5.44 5.66
C LEU A 107 7.97 -5.85 5.73
N ALA A 108 8.24 -7.14 5.89
CA ALA A 108 9.59 -7.68 5.89
C ALA A 108 10.28 -7.45 4.54
N ARG A 109 9.60 -7.74 3.43
CA ARG A 109 10.11 -7.51 2.07
C ARG A 109 10.40 -6.04 1.82
N LEU A 110 9.54 -5.13 2.30
CA LEU A 110 9.80 -3.70 2.25
C LEU A 110 11.05 -3.32 3.05
N GLY A 111 11.19 -3.80 4.29
CA GLY A 111 12.38 -3.54 5.12
C GLY A 111 13.68 -4.09 4.52
N GLN A 112 13.62 -5.22 3.81
CA GLN A 112 14.77 -5.77 3.08
C GLN A 112 15.11 -4.95 1.81
N THR A 113 14.09 -4.47 1.10
CA THR A 113 14.27 -3.73 -0.17
C THR A 113 14.68 -2.28 0.08
N TYR A 114 14.18 -1.69 1.15
CA TYR A 114 14.41 -0.31 1.56
C TYR A 114 15.00 -0.29 2.98
N PRO A 115 16.33 -0.43 3.13
CA PRO A 115 16.98 -0.49 4.44
C PRO A 115 16.77 0.74 5.32
N ASP A 116 16.44 1.88 4.71
CA ASP A 116 16.14 3.13 5.43
C ASP A 116 14.72 3.14 6.03
N PHE A 117 13.88 2.14 5.72
CA PHE A 117 12.59 1.98 6.37
C PHE A 117 12.78 1.32 7.75
N ASP A 118 12.14 1.88 8.77
CA ASP A 118 12.12 1.30 10.12
C ASP A 118 11.17 0.10 10.20
N LEU A 119 11.54 -0.99 9.53
CA LEU A 119 10.77 -2.24 9.42
C LEU A 119 11.59 -3.48 9.79
N GLY A 120 12.77 -3.30 10.40
CA GLY A 120 13.67 -4.39 10.77
C GLY A 120 13.03 -5.43 11.69
N LEU A 121 12.08 -5.00 12.54
CA LEU A 121 11.27 -5.89 13.36
C LEU A 121 10.51 -6.93 12.52
N PHE A 122 9.88 -6.52 11.43
CA PHE A 122 9.10 -7.41 10.57
C PHE A 122 10.00 -8.39 9.82
N VAL A 123 11.23 -8.00 9.49
CA VAL A 123 12.25 -8.91 8.93
C VAL A 123 12.55 -10.04 9.93
N GLY A 124 12.72 -9.72 11.21
CA GLY A 124 12.91 -10.73 12.26
C GLY A 124 11.69 -11.64 12.44
N LEU A 125 10.48 -11.07 12.43
CA LEU A 125 9.23 -11.84 12.53
C LEU A 125 9.05 -12.80 11.34
N ASP A 126 9.39 -12.36 10.13
CA ASP A 126 9.33 -13.20 8.92
C ASP A 126 10.36 -14.34 8.96
N ASP A 127 11.57 -14.06 9.44
CA ASP A 127 12.64 -15.06 9.57
C ASP A 127 12.31 -16.13 10.63
N GLU A 128 11.77 -15.75 11.79
CA GLU A 128 11.23 -16.69 12.79
C GLU A 128 10.15 -17.59 12.16
N TRP A 129 9.21 -17.00 11.41
CA TRP A 129 8.10 -17.74 10.80
C TRP A 129 8.56 -18.74 9.73
N ASN A 130 9.47 -18.33 8.86
CA ASN A 130 9.98 -19.15 7.76
C ASN A 130 10.98 -20.20 8.24
N GLY A 131 11.80 -19.87 9.23
CA GLY A 131 12.81 -20.75 9.78
C GLY A 131 12.27 -21.75 10.80
N GLY A 132 11.08 -21.51 11.36
CA GLY A 132 10.47 -22.39 12.38
C GLY A 132 11.25 -22.41 13.69
N TRP A 133 11.96 -21.34 14.00
CA TRP A 133 12.74 -21.18 15.23
C TRP A 133 12.18 -20.01 16.06
N GLY A 134 12.58 -19.94 17.33
CA GLY A 134 12.09 -18.91 18.25
C GLY A 134 10.72 -19.25 18.83
N ARG A 135 9.74 -18.35 18.66
CA ARG A 135 8.39 -18.52 19.20
C ARG A 135 7.59 -19.59 18.46
N LEU A 136 6.63 -20.19 19.16
CA LEU A 136 5.63 -21.03 18.52
C LEU A 136 4.69 -20.17 17.67
N GLU A 137 4.15 -20.73 16.59
CA GLU A 137 3.32 -20.01 15.63
C GLU A 137 2.14 -19.22 16.25
N PRO A 138 1.40 -19.74 17.27
CA PRO A 138 0.34 -18.96 17.91
C PRO A 138 0.85 -17.71 18.64
N ASP A 139 2.01 -17.82 19.30
CA ASP A 139 2.62 -16.71 20.04
C ASP A 139 3.26 -15.70 19.08
N LEU A 140 3.90 -16.19 18.01
CA LEU A 140 4.47 -15.36 16.96
C LEU A 140 3.38 -14.56 16.23
N LYS A 141 2.26 -15.21 15.88
CA LYS A 141 1.09 -14.54 15.29
C LYS A 141 0.54 -13.47 16.24
N THR A 142 0.37 -13.80 17.51
CA THR A 142 -0.16 -12.87 18.50
C THR A 142 0.73 -11.64 18.65
N GLU A 143 2.05 -11.82 18.66
CA GLU A 143 2.97 -10.68 18.71
C GLU A 143 2.92 -9.86 17.42
N ALA A 144 2.98 -10.50 16.26
CA ALA A 144 2.89 -9.81 14.99
C ALA A 144 1.62 -8.95 14.88
N GLU A 145 0.48 -9.44 15.37
CA GLU A 145 -0.76 -8.66 15.42
C GLU A 145 -0.64 -7.43 16.32
N LYS A 146 0.02 -7.53 17.49
CA LYS A 146 0.26 -6.37 18.35
C LYS A 146 1.16 -5.35 17.69
N GLU A 147 2.21 -5.79 17.01
CA GLU A 147 3.15 -4.88 16.34
C GLU A 147 2.49 -4.17 15.17
N ILE A 148 1.72 -4.89 14.35
CA ILE A 148 0.91 -4.27 13.27
C ILE A 148 -0.07 -3.25 13.85
N ASP A 149 -0.73 -3.56 14.97
CA ASP A 149 -1.66 -2.64 15.64
C ASP A 149 -0.95 -1.44 16.30
N TYR A 150 0.28 -1.63 16.80
CA TYR A 150 1.11 -0.53 17.29
C TYR A 150 1.48 0.44 16.16
N PHE A 151 1.85 -0.04 14.97
CA PHE A 151 2.11 0.85 13.83
C PHE A 151 0.87 1.63 13.37
N LEU A 152 -0.34 1.12 13.64
CA LEU A 152 -1.62 1.80 13.38
C LEU A 152 -1.96 2.90 14.40
N HIS A 153 -1.48 2.77 15.64
CA HIS A 153 -1.96 3.54 16.79
C HIS A 153 -0.87 4.25 17.60
N GLY A 154 0.39 3.97 17.30
CA GLY A 154 1.55 4.53 17.97
C GLY A 154 1.70 6.02 17.69
N PRO A 155 2.29 6.79 18.63
CA PRO A 155 2.60 8.19 18.39
C PRO A 155 3.57 8.26 17.20
N ARG A 156 3.12 8.90 16.11
CA ARG A 156 3.99 9.26 14.98
C ARG A 156 5.03 10.23 15.53
N SER A 157 6.22 9.71 15.85
CA SER A 157 7.33 10.54 16.33
C SER A 157 7.64 11.59 15.27
N THR A 158 7.35 12.84 15.63
CA THR A 158 7.63 14.08 14.89
C THR A 158 9.11 14.32 14.73
#